data_AF-A0A1Y2DPY2-F1
#
_entry.id   AF-A0A1Y2DPY2-F1
#
_cell.length_a   1.000
_cell.length_b   1.000
_cell.length_c   1.000
_cell.angle_alpha   90.00
_cell.angle_beta   90.00
_cell.angle_gamma   90.00
#
_symmetry.space_group_name_H-M   'P 1'
#
loop_
_entity.id
_entity.type
_entity.pdbx_description
1 polymer ?
#
loop_
_entity_poly.entity_id
_entity_poly.type
_entity_poly.pdbx_seq_one_letter_code
_entity_poly.pdbx_strand_id
1 'polypeptide(L)' 'MNRLESLGAHLVERRMTRDDILAVGQREKRRLYCCTGPDLMKALLEWTKGEDVVFESFEY' A
#
# COMPACT_ATOMS: atom_id res chain seq x y z
N MET A 1 4.54 -21.82 12.37
CA MET A 1 3.64 -21.15 11.42
C MET A 1 2.93 -20.04 12.17
N ASN A 2 3.07 -18.80 11.71
CA ASN A 2 2.46 -17.65 12.40
C ASN A 2 0.92 -17.74 12.26
N ARG A 3 0.18 -17.37 13.32
CA ARG A 3 -1.30 -17.33 13.31
C ARG A 3 -1.85 -16.61 12.09
N LEU A 4 -1.19 -15.53 11.65
CA LEU A 4 -1.62 -14.74 10.49
C LEU A 4 -1.53 -15.55 9.18
N GLU A 5 -0.45 -16.30 8.98
CA GLU A 5 -0.28 -17.16 7.79
C GLU A 5 -1.31 -18.29 7.77
N SER A 6 -1.67 -18.84 8.93
CA SER A 6 -2.72 -19.87 9.03
C SER A 6 -4.10 -19.37 8.65
N LEU A 7 -4.31 -18.05 8.66
CA LEU A 7 -5.53 -17.38 8.19
C LEU A 7 -5.44 -16.99 6.70
N GLY A 8 -4.38 -17.39 6.00
CA GLY A 8 -4.17 -17.09 4.58
C GLY A 8 -3.42 -15.78 4.30
N ALA A 9 -2.92 -15.08 5.32
CA ALA A 9 -2.11 -13.90 5.10
C ALA A 9 -0.73 -14.28 4.52
N HIS A 10 -0.25 -13.48 3.56
CA HIS A 10 1.13 -13.55 3.10
C HIS A 10 1.96 -12.51 3.86
N LEU A 11 2.87 -12.97 4.72
CA LEU A 11 3.72 -12.11 5.53
C LEU A 11 5.03 -11.83 4.80
N VAL A 12 5.40 -10.54 4.73
CA VAL A 12 6.61 -10.06 4.08
C VAL A 12 7.37 -9.16 5.04
N GLU A 13 8.57 -9.56 5.43
CA GLU A 13 9.44 -8.80 6.33
C GLU A 13 10.57 -8.12 5.55
N ARG A 14 10.26 -6.97 4.96
CA ARG A 14 11.23 -6.06 4.30
C ARG A 14 10.64 -4.66 4.16
N ARG A 15 11.46 -3.72 3.66
CA ARG A 15 10.94 -2.42 3.21
C ARG A 15 9.96 -2.64 2.05
N MET A 16 8.86 -1.89 2.09
CA MET A 16 7.90 -1.84 1.00
C MET A 16 8.51 -1.15 -0.22
N THR A 17 8.08 -1.59 -1.39
CA THR A 17 8.49 -1.11 -2.69
C THR A 17 7.26 -0.73 -3.51
N ARG A 18 7.46 -0.06 -4.64
CA ARG A 18 6.40 0.29 -5.58
C ARG A 18 5.58 -0.92 -6.04
N ASP A 19 6.24 -2.06 -6.25
CA ASP A 19 5.59 -3.25 -6.80
C ASP A 19 4.63 -3.91 -5.82
N ASP A 20 4.85 -3.74 -4.51
CA ASP A 20 3.93 -4.22 -3.48
C ASP A 20 2.53 -3.59 -3.57
N ILE A 21 2.45 -2.44 -4.25
CA ILE A 21 1.23 -1.65 -4.39
C ILE A 21 0.68 -1.84 -5.79
N LEU A 22 1.54 -1.68 -6.80
CA LEU A 22 1.09 -1.67 -8.19
C LEU A 22 0.83 -3.07 -8.76
N ALA A 23 1.35 -4.14 -8.15
CA ALA A 23 1.01 -5.51 -8.53
C ALA A 23 -0.37 -5.96 -8.03
N VAL A 24 -1.01 -5.19 -7.14
CA VAL A 24 -2.28 -5.59 -6.52
C VAL A 24 -3.47 -5.24 -7.41
N GLY A 25 -4.13 -6.24 -7.96
CA GLY A 25 -5.34 -6.06 -8.77
C GLY A 25 -5.08 -5.40 -10.13
N GLN A 26 -6.17 -5.13 -10.88
CA GLN A 26 -6.11 -4.46 -12.18
C GLN A 26 -6.21 -2.94 -11.97
N ARG A 27 -5.29 -2.17 -12.56
CA ARG A 27 -5.21 -0.70 -12.43
C ARG A 27 -6.56 0.01 -12.63
N GLU A 28 -7.32 -0.40 -13.63
CA GLU A 28 -8.60 0.22 -14.01
C GLU A 28 -9.77 -0.16 -13.09
N LYS A 29 -9.57 -1.13 -12.18
CA LYS A 29 -10.59 -1.68 -11.30
C LYS A 29 -10.24 -1.54 -9.82
N ARG A 30 -9.21 -0.76 -9.49
CA ARG A 30 -8.76 -0.57 -8.11
C ARG A 30 -8.79 0.91 -7.74
N ARG A 31 -9.12 1.16 -6.49
CA ARG A 31 -8.88 2.42 -5.80
C ARG A 31 -8.01 2.12 -4.60
N LEU A 32 -6.94 2.89 -4.42
CA LEU A 32 -6.02 2.75 -3.30
C LEU A 32 -6.43 3.74 -2.20
N TYR A 33 -6.36 3.29 -0.95
CA TYR A 33 -6.57 4.13 0.23
C TYR A 33 -5.29 4.08 1.06
N CYS A 34 -4.66 5.24 1.24
CA CYS A 34 -3.34 5.35 1.81
C CYS A 34 -3.37 6.24 3.05
N CYS A 35 -2.99 5.67 4.19
CA CYS A 35 -2.81 6.40 5.44
C CYS A 35 -1.51 5.91 6.09
N THR A 36 -0.46 6.75 6.06
CA THR A 36 0.90 6.36 6.46
C THR A 36 1.63 7.54 7.08
N GLY A 37 2.78 7.28 7.71
CA GLY A 37 3.71 8.33 8.10
C GLY A 37 4.24 9.15 6.91
N PRO A 38 4.77 10.37 7.17
CA PRO A 38 5.04 11.37 6.15
C PRO A 38 6.06 10.95 5.10
N ASP A 39 7.09 10.19 5.48
CA ASP A 39 8.14 9.79 4.52
C ASP A 39 7.68 8.68 3.57
N LEU A 40 6.86 7.74 4.05
CA LEU A 40 6.23 6.76 3.16
C LEU A 40 5.19 7.44 2.28
N MET A 41 4.44 8.40 2.82
CA MET A 41 3.44 9.16 2.06
C MET A 41 4.06 9.85 0.83
N LYS A 42 5.24 10.47 0.98
CA LYS A 42 5.98 11.07 -0.14
C LYS A 42 6.32 10.03 -1.22
N ALA A 43 6.78 8.84 -0.83
CA ALA A 43 7.08 7.78 -1.78
C ALA A 43 5.81 7.27 -2.49
N LEU A 44 4.70 7.12 -1.77
CA LEU A 44 3.42 6.68 -2.30
C LEU A 44 2.87 7.65 -3.36
N LEU A 45 2.95 8.97 -3.11
CA LEU A 45 2.54 10.00 -4.06
C LEU A 45 3.26 9.86 -5.41
N GLU A 46 4.57 9.60 -5.39
CA GLU A 46 5.35 9.38 -6.60
C GLU A 46 5.03 8.04 -7.26
N TRP A 47 4.95 6.96 -6.48
CA TRP A 47 4.76 5.60 -7.00
C TRP A 47 3.40 5.40 -7.66
N THR A 48 2.36 6.07 -7.15
CA THR A 48 0.96 5.91 -7.55
C THR A 48 0.48 7.01 -8.50
N LYS A 49 1.40 7.77 -9.09
CA LYS A 49 1.04 8.81 -10.05
C LYS A 49 0.19 8.24 -11.20
N GLY A 50 -1.02 8.79 -11.35
CA GLY A 50 -2.01 8.36 -12.35
C GLY A 50 -2.84 7.14 -11.96
N GLU A 51 -2.75 6.66 -10.72
CA GLU A 51 -3.70 5.71 -10.12
C GLU A 51 -4.85 6.49 -9.44
N ASP A 52 -5.99 5.83 -9.22
CA ASP A 52 -7.07 6.38 -8.38
C ASP A 52 -6.74 6.12 -6.90
N VAL A 53 -6.34 7.18 -6.18
CA VAL A 53 -5.83 7.08 -4.80
C VAL A 53 -6.46 8.14 -3.90
N VAL A 54 -6.85 7.72 -2.70
CA VAL A 54 -7.28 8.59 -1.61
C VAL A 54 -6.20 8.58 -0.53
N PHE A 55 -5.75 9.78 -0.14
CA PHE A 55 -4.74 9.95 0.90
C PHE A 55 -5.38 10.58 2.15
N GLU A 56 -5.08 9.99 3.30
CA GLU A 56 -5.49 10.50 4.62
C GLU A 56 -4.26 10.66 5.53
N SER A 57 -4.36 11.59 6.48
CA SER A 57 -3.34 11.86 7.50
C SER A 57 -3.93 11.62 8.89
N PHE A 58 -3.12 11.09 9.82
CA PHE A 58 -3.46 10.91 11.24
C PHE A 58 -3.15 12.16 12.10
N GLU A 59 -2.78 13.29 11.49
CA GLU A 59 -2.61 14.56 12.21
C GLU A 59 -3.99 15.09 12.64
N TYR A 60 -4.45 14.67 13.83
CA TYR A 60 -5.65 15.13 14.52
C TYR A 60 -5.29 15.98 15.74
#